data_AF-A0A9D7S4I8-F1
#
_entry.id   AF-A0A9D7S4I8-F1
#
_cell.length_a   1.000
_cell.length_b   1.000
_cell.length_c   1.000
_cell.angle_alpha   90.00
_cell.angle_beta   90.00
_cell.angle_gamma   90.00
#
_symmetry.space_group_name_H-M   'P 1'
#
loop_
_entity.id
_entity.type
_entity.pdbx_description
1 polymer ?
#
loop_
_entity_poly.entity_id
_entity_poly.type
_entity_poly.pdbx_seq_one_letter_code
_entity_poly.pdbx_strand_id
1 'polypeptide(L)'
;MTLQNTVVADNDGLDLGTAGFAGNFASLGHNLIGNPGAVTVFTQPGDQTGTVASPLDPKLGPLSHNGGTVPVHAPLQGSPLLDKGQAIGSDARGVTRAVDLTSIAPATGGNNADIGAVEVAPQVVINTLDAGAGSLRQAIADAPVAPAVSDIWFDPLLTVAPATITLTSGQLSIDRNLAIHGPGAQRLTISGNRQSRVMAVQANRRVGISGLTLTEGNGVGEPNSGEGGGALNAEARISASSTAVLRNHVVAGFGGAIRNRDDAMLVVRNSTFMNNQAADGAGISSGVGSILVAAGSTFSGNLSLSFATLGFRPLAVRSTAARSPVTVATSRPASVAVASESQCATASLRRMPTSTSTAA
;
A
#
# COMPACT_ATOMS: atom_id res chain seq x y z
N MET A 1 28.83 30.69 -14.38
CA MET A 1 27.85 29.60 -14.56
C MET A 1 26.50 30.14 -14.10
N THR A 2 25.47 29.90 -14.88
CA THR A 2 24.11 30.33 -14.54
C THR A 2 23.30 29.10 -14.14
N LEU A 3 22.59 29.16 -13.02
CA LEU A 3 21.78 28.07 -12.50
C LEU A 3 20.31 28.47 -12.41
N GLN A 4 19.43 27.58 -12.85
CA GLN A 4 17.99 27.68 -12.67
C GLN A 4 17.46 26.26 -12.45
N ASN A 5 16.47 26.09 -11.57
CA ASN A 5 15.83 24.79 -11.38
C ASN A 5 16.83 23.65 -11.10
N THR A 6 17.96 23.97 -10.46
CA THR A 6 19.13 23.10 -10.32
C THR A 6 19.34 22.69 -8.86
N VAL A 7 19.79 21.44 -8.66
CA VAL A 7 20.20 20.92 -7.36
C VAL A 7 21.72 20.86 -7.28
N VAL A 8 22.30 21.47 -6.25
CA VAL A 8 23.71 21.31 -5.87
C VAL A 8 23.75 21.02 -4.38
N ALA A 9 23.81 19.74 -4.01
CA ALA A 9 23.74 19.28 -2.62
C ALA A 9 24.48 17.95 -2.47
N ASP A 10 24.73 17.55 -1.22
CA ASP A 10 25.38 16.30 -0.82
C ASP A 10 26.78 16.07 -1.43
N ASN A 11 27.50 17.14 -1.78
CA ASN A 11 28.91 17.03 -2.16
C ASN A 11 29.79 16.94 -0.90
N ASP A 12 30.95 16.29 -1.00
CA ASP A 12 31.94 16.27 0.08
C ASP A 12 32.47 17.69 0.35
N GLY A 13 32.04 18.29 1.47
CA GLY A 13 32.46 19.63 1.91
C GLY A 13 31.42 20.73 1.63
N LEU A 14 31.85 21.84 1.02
CA LEU A 14 30.97 22.93 0.61
C LEU A 14 30.50 22.69 -0.82
N ASP A 15 29.19 22.76 -1.08
CA ASP A 15 28.64 22.45 -2.41
C ASP A 15 29.11 23.43 -3.50
N LEU A 16 29.38 24.68 -3.12
CA LEU A 16 29.80 25.74 -4.03
C LEU A 16 31.19 26.32 -3.72
N GLY A 17 31.92 25.73 -2.76
CA GLY A 17 33.27 26.15 -2.39
C GLY A 17 33.35 27.39 -1.47
N THR A 18 34.51 28.07 -1.49
CA THR A 18 34.84 29.21 -0.63
C THR A 18 34.38 30.56 -1.22
N ALA A 19 34.51 31.65 -0.46
CA ALA A 19 34.00 32.99 -0.83
C ALA A 19 34.49 33.50 -2.20
N GLY A 20 35.64 33.04 -2.69
CA GLY A 20 36.20 33.43 -3.99
C GLY A 20 35.38 32.97 -5.21
N PHE A 21 34.41 32.08 -5.02
CA PHE A 21 33.54 31.57 -6.09
C PHE A 21 32.21 32.35 -6.24
N ALA A 22 31.91 33.30 -5.35
CA ALA A 22 30.63 34.02 -5.38
C ALA A 22 30.39 34.78 -6.71
N GLY A 23 31.44 35.30 -7.35
CA GLY A 23 31.35 35.95 -8.66
C GLY A 23 31.18 35.00 -9.85
N ASN A 24 31.27 33.68 -9.63
CA ASN A 24 31.23 32.68 -10.68
C ASN A 24 29.83 32.10 -10.92
N PHE A 25 28.87 32.41 -10.04
CA PHE A 25 27.50 31.90 -10.13
C PHE A 25 26.50 33.04 -10.32
N ALA A 26 25.50 32.81 -11.16
CA ALA A 26 24.31 33.63 -11.27
C ALA A 26 23.08 32.73 -11.09
N SER A 27 22.20 33.08 -10.15
CA SER A 27 20.93 32.38 -9.98
C SER A 27 19.86 33.04 -10.87
N LEU A 28 19.04 32.21 -11.52
CA LEU A 28 17.78 32.61 -12.14
C LEU A 28 16.56 32.12 -11.34
N GLY A 29 16.78 31.68 -10.09
CA GLY A 29 15.73 31.19 -9.20
C GLY A 29 15.53 29.67 -9.23
N HIS A 30 14.73 29.21 -8.27
CA HIS A 30 14.29 27.83 -8.14
C HIS A 30 15.42 26.81 -7.98
N ASN A 31 16.58 27.19 -7.43
CA ASN A 31 17.67 26.25 -7.16
C ASN A 31 17.57 25.70 -5.73
N LEU A 32 18.05 24.47 -5.52
CA LEU A 32 18.34 23.95 -4.18
C LEU A 32 19.85 23.83 -4.00
N ILE A 33 20.39 24.59 -3.06
CA ILE A 33 21.79 24.50 -2.64
C ILE A 33 21.85 23.93 -1.23
N GLY A 34 22.42 22.74 -1.07
CA GLY A 34 22.52 22.06 0.21
C GLY A 34 23.28 22.91 1.23
N ASN A 35 24.51 23.27 0.90
CA ASN A 35 25.43 24.05 1.70
C ASN A 35 26.21 25.03 0.80
N PRO A 36 25.74 26.28 0.70
CA PRO A 36 26.37 27.27 -0.17
C PRO A 36 27.73 27.78 0.37
N GLY A 37 28.12 27.43 1.60
CA GLY A 37 29.30 27.99 2.24
C GLY A 37 29.23 29.50 2.37
N ALA A 38 30.16 30.21 1.73
CA ALA A 38 30.20 31.68 1.71
C ALA A 38 29.54 32.30 0.46
N VAL A 39 28.99 31.49 -0.45
CA VAL A 39 28.33 31.98 -1.67
C VAL A 39 26.91 32.44 -1.32
N THR A 40 26.59 33.71 -1.59
CA THR A 40 25.31 34.32 -1.18
C THR A 40 24.40 34.72 -2.34
N VAL A 41 24.73 34.35 -3.58
CA VAL A 41 24.01 34.82 -4.79
C VAL A 41 22.67 34.11 -5.06
N PHE A 42 22.35 33.05 -4.32
CA PHE A 42 21.10 32.26 -4.46
C PHE A 42 19.97 32.87 -3.61
N THR A 43 19.55 34.06 -4.00
CA THR A 43 18.48 34.84 -3.33
C THR A 43 17.33 35.17 -4.27
N GLN A 44 17.24 34.51 -5.42
CA GLN A 44 16.17 34.72 -6.40
C GLN A 44 14.90 33.97 -5.97
N PRO A 45 13.72 34.29 -6.54
CA PRO A 45 12.48 33.58 -6.23
C PRO A 45 12.64 32.06 -6.34
N GLY A 46 12.13 31.35 -5.32
CA GLY A 46 12.18 29.90 -5.25
C GLY A 46 13.54 29.28 -4.93
N ASP A 47 14.62 30.07 -4.81
CA ASP A 47 15.90 29.54 -4.32
C ASP A 47 15.76 29.04 -2.87
N GLN A 48 16.32 27.86 -2.63
CA GLN A 48 16.40 27.21 -1.34
C GLN A 48 17.87 27.00 -1.01
N THR A 49 18.31 27.51 0.14
CA THR A 49 19.69 27.35 0.59
C THR A 49 19.71 26.81 2.02
N GLY A 50 20.52 25.78 2.25
CA GLY A 50 20.86 25.38 3.61
C GLY A 50 22.03 26.21 4.15
N THR A 51 22.71 25.64 5.14
CA THR A 51 23.86 26.28 5.77
C THR A 51 24.96 25.26 6.03
N VAL A 52 26.15 25.73 6.40
CA VAL A 52 27.24 24.83 6.83
C VAL A 52 26.85 23.99 8.05
N ALA A 53 26.09 24.57 8.98
CA ALA A 53 25.66 23.89 10.20
C ALA A 53 24.45 22.96 10.00
N SER A 54 23.65 23.23 8.97
CA SER A 54 22.46 22.44 8.61
C SER A 54 22.28 22.48 7.09
N PRO A 55 22.99 21.62 6.34
CA PRO A 55 22.78 21.49 4.91
C PRO A 55 21.35 21.04 4.59
N LEU A 56 20.79 21.51 3.47
CA LEU A 56 19.52 21.00 2.97
C LEU A 56 19.73 19.68 2.23
N ASP A 57 19.10 18.63 2.74
CA ASP A 57 19.00 17.33 2.07
C ASP A 57 17.97 17.41 0.92
N PRO A 58 18.38 17.19 -0.34
CA PRO A 58 17.47 17.20 -1.48
C PRO A 58 16.51 16.00 -1.48
N LYS A 59 16.74 14.99 -0.63
CA LYS A 59 15.99 13.74 -0.51
C LYS A 59 15.79 13.09 -1.87
N LEU A 60 16.90 12.78 -2.52
CA LEU A 60 16.92 12.11 -3.81
C LEU A 60 17.04 10.59 -3.64
N GLY A 61 16.39 9.86 -4.53
CA GLY A 61 16.62 8.42 -4.70
C GLY A 61 17.95 8.13 -5.41
N PRO A 62 18.38 6.86 -5.47
CA PRO A 62 19.59 6.47 -6.18
C PRO A 62 19.47 6.74 -7.69
N LEU A 63 20.61 6.94 -8.34
CA LEU A 63 20.70 7.12 -9.79
C LEU A 63 20.15 5.87 -10.50
N SER A 64 19.04 6.04 -11.23
CA SER A 64 18.31 4.90 -11.84
C SER A 64 17.39 5.33 -12.99
N HIS A 65 16.95 4.36 -13.79
CA HIS A 65 16.04 4.57 -14.92
C HIS A 65 14.58 4.71 -14.44
N ASN A 66 14.27 5.83 -13.76
CA ASN A 66 12.98 6.13 -13.13
C ASN A 66 11.79 6.32 -14.11
N GLY A 67 11.66 5.45 -15.12
CA GLY A 67 10.66 5.51 -16.19
C GLY A 67 11.18 6.03 -17.54
N GLY A 68 12.47 6.35 -17.66
CA GLY A 68 13.09 6.88 -18.89
C GLY A 68 14.36 6.13 -19.33
N THR A 69 14.91 6.50 -20.49
CA THR A 69 16.12 5.89 -21.09
C THR A 69 17.43 6.42 -20.52
N VAL A 70 17.37 7.53 -19.78
CA VAL A 70 18.53 8.12 -19.10
C VAL A 70 18.38 7.94 -17.58
N PRO A 71 19.43 7.51 -16.88
CA PRO A 71 19.38 7.41 -15.44
C PRO A 71 19.34 8.80 -14.80
N VAL A 72 18.45 8.97 -13.83
CA VAL A 72 18.21 10.23 -13.10
C VAL A 72 18.07 9.98 -11.61
N HIS A 73 18.28 11.01 -10.80
CA HIS A 73 17.90 11.01 -9.40
C HIS A 73 16.45 11.51 -9.27
N ALA A 74 15.52 10.65 -8.87
CA ALA A 74 14.14 11.05 -8.63
C ALA A 74 13.98 11.65 -7.21
N PRO A 75 13.26 12.77 -7.05
CA PRO A 75 12.83 13.25 -5.74
C PRO A 75 12.03 12.17 -5.00
N LEU A 76 12.34 11.99 -3.71
CA LEU A 76 11.56 11.13 -2.81
C LEU A 76 10.35 11.91 -2.26
N GLN A 77 9.35 11.19 -1.73
CA GLN A 77 8.22 11.82 -1.04
C GLN A 77 8.71 12.73 0.10
N GLY A 78 8.18 13.96 0.14
CA GLY A 78 8.59 14.99 1.10
C GLY A 78 9.95 15.62 0.80
N SER A 79 10.48 15.44 -0.41
CA SER A 79 11.63 16.18 -0.92
C SER A 79 11.32 17.68 -1.01
N PRO A 80 12.29 18.56 -0.67
CA PRO A 80 12.17 20.00 -0.88
C PRO A 80 12.20 20.40 -2.36
N LEU A 81 12.37 19.45 -3.29
CA LEU A 81 12.37 19.71 -4.73
C LEU A 81 10.95 19.74 -5.31
N LEU A 82 9.99 19.12 -4.62
CA LEU A 82 8.62 18.91 -5.10
C LEU A 82 7.83 20.21 -5.21
N ASP A 83 7.29 20.50 -6.38
CA ASP A 83 6.55 21.72 -6.76
C ASP A 83 7.32 23.03 -6.49
N LYS A 84 8.65 22.97 -6.31
CA LYS A 84 9.47 24.15 -5.98
C LYS A 84 10.15 24.80 -7.18
N GLY A 85 9.96 24.22 -8.35
CA GLY A 85 10.57 24.59 -9.60
C GLY A 85 9.80 25.63 -10.40
N GLN A 86 10.46 26.04 -11.48
CA GLN A 86 9.86 26.81 -12.58
C GLN A 86 10.37 26.22 -13.90
N ALA A 87 9.64 25.27 -14.46
CA ALA A 87 10.04 24.59 -15.68
C ALA A 87 8.84 24.26 -16.58
N ILE A 88 9.05 24.35 -17.89
CA ILE A 88 8.06 24.03 -18.93
C ILE A 88 8.67 23.00 -19.91
N GLY A 89 7.83 22.30 -20.66
CA GLY A 89 8.27 21.26 -21.60
C GLY A 89 8.22 19.88 -20.98
N SER A 90 9.22 19.03 -21.25
CA SER A 90 9.29 17.68 -20.70
C SER A 90 10.51 17.49 -19.81
N ASP A 91 10.38 16.63 -18.80
CA ASP A 91 11.49 16.16 -17.98
C ASP A 91 12.40 15.19 -18.76
N ALA A 92 13.46 14.70 -18.10
CA ALA A 92 14.44 13.82 -18.73
C ALA A 92 13.89 12.45 -19.17
N ARG A 93 12.66 12.11 -18.76
CA ARG A 93 11.94 10.88 -19.15
C ARG A 93 10.92 11.14 -20.25
N GLY A 94 10.72 12.40 -20.65
CA GLY A 94 9.70 12.81 -21.60
C GLY A 94 8.37 13.18 -20.98
N VAL A 95 8.23 13.16 -19.65
CA VAL A 95 6.99 13.51 -18.95
C VAL A 95 6.79 15.02 -18.98
N THR A 96 5.62 15.49 -19.40
CA THR A 96 5.29 16.92 -19.49
C THR A 96 5.26 17.58 -18.12
N ARG A 97 5.77 18.81 -18.06
CA ARG A 97 5.74 19.71 -16.90
C ARG A 97 4.74 20.85 -17.11
N ALA A 98 4.17 21.43 -16.07
CA ALA A 98 4.26 21.04 -14.66
C ALA A 98 3.07 20.15 -14.24
N VAL A 99 3.25 19.33 -13.21
CA VAL A 99 2.22 18.53 -12.57
C VAL A 99 2.07 19.01 -11.14
N ASP A 100 0.86 19.46 -10.79
CA ASP A 100 0.54 19.95 -9.45
C ASP A 100 0.37 18.77 -8.47
N LEU A 101 1.27 18.67 -7.49
CA LEU A 101 1.12 17.80 -6.33
C LEU A 101 0.29 18.52 -5.26
N THR A 102 -1.03 18.59 -5.45
CA THR A 102 -2.01 19.37 -4.64
C THR A 102 -1.84 19.40 -3.10
N SER A 103 -1.15 18.42 -2.51
CA SER A 103 -0.77 18.39 -1.09
C SER A 103 0.47 19.24 -0.73
N ILE A 104 1.13 19.83 -1.72
CA ILE A 104 2.38 20.59 -1.61
C ILE A 104 2.12 21.98 -2.21
N ALA A 105 2.33 23.01 -1.41
CA ALA A 105 2.23 24.38 -1.93
C ALA A 105 3.43 24.67 -2.84
N PRO A 106 3.25 25.34 -4.00
CA PRO A 106 4.36 25.67 -4.88
C PRO A 106 5.34 26.70 -4.30
N ALA A 107 6.53 26.79 -4.87
CA ALA A 107 7.44 27.90 -4.58
C ALA A 107 6.88 29.24 -5.06
N THR A 108 7.26 30.33 -4.38
CA THR A 108 6.95 31.69 -4.87
C THR A 108 7.57 31.91 -6.25
N GLY A 109 6.75 32.31 -7.23
CA GLY A 109 7.18 32.47 -8.63
C GLY A 109 7.29 31.17 -9.42
N GLY A 110 7.05 30.02 -8.79
CA GLY A 110 7.07 28.71 -9.43
C GLY A 110 5.79 28.39 -10.18
N ASN A 111 5.81 27.32 -10.97
CA ASN A 111 4.67 26.86 -11.77
C ASN A 111 4.22 25.44 -11.42
N ASN A 112 4.50 24.98 -10.19
CA ASN A 112 4.33 23.61 -9.69
C ASN A 112 5.29 22.58 -10.30
N ALA A 113 6.27 22.97 -11.12
CA ALA A 113 7.26 22.02 -11.58
C ALA A 113 8.17 21.58 -10.42
N ASP A 114 8.80 20.42 -10.55
CA ASP A 114 9.86 20.00 -9.64
C ASP A 114 11.21 20.61 -10.02
N ILE A 115 12.05 20.87 -9.01
CA ILE A 115 13.45 21.21 -9.22
C ILE A 115 14.21 19.94 -9.69
N GLY A 116 15.03 20.08 -10.73
CA GLY A 116 15.89 19.00 -11.23
C GLY A 116 15.31 18.23 -12.43
N ALA A 117 15.80 17.00 -12.64
CA ALA A 117 15.64 16.26 -13.90
C ALA A 117 14.30 15.51 -14.05
N VAL A 118 13.55 15.34 -12.95
CA VAL A 118 12.33 14.52 -12.87
C VAL A 118 11.16 15.40 -12.47
N GLU A 119 10.01 15.18 -13.10
CA GLU A 119 8.70 15.71 -12.67
C GLU A 119 7.89 14.59 -12.01
N VAL A 120 7.70 14.66 -10.70
CA VAL A 120 6.93 13.68 -9.95
C VAL A 120 5.45 13.93 -10.19
N ALA A 121 4.80 12.97 -10.85
CA ALA A 121 3.35 12.96 -11.00
C ALA A 121 2.72 11.96 -10.02
N PRO A 122 1.49 12.22 -9.53
CA PRO A 122 0.71 11.19 -8.87
C PRO A 122 0.54 10.00 -9.82
N GLN A 123 0.79 8.79 -9.32
CA GLN A 123 0.56 7.60 -10.14
C GLN A 123 -0.94 7.33 -10.21
N VAL A 124 -1.55 7.63 -11.36
CA VAL A 124 -2.99 7.42 -11.58
C VAL A 124 -3.21 6.24 -12.51
N VAL A 125 -3.97 5.26 -12.03
CA VAL A 125 -4.48 4.15 -12.83
C VAL A 125 -5.72 4.62 -13.59
N ILE A 126 -5.68 4.58 -14.92
CA ILE A 126 -6.70 5.17 -15.79
C ILE A 126 -7.53 4.13 -16.54
N ASN A 127 -7.16 2.84 -16.47
CA ASN A 127 -7.89 1.77 -17.12
C ASN A 127 -7.92 0.48 -16.27
N THR A 128 -8.79 -0.45 -16.65
CA THR A 128 -8.93 -1.75 -15.97
C THR A 128 -8.12 -2.87 -16.63
N LEU A 129 -7.17 -2.54 -17.50
CA LEU A 129 -6.33 -3.55 -18.14
C LEU A 129 -5.40 -4.19 -17.10
N ASP A 130 -5.10 -5.48 -17.28
CA ASP A 130 -4.18 -6.22 -16.41
C ASP A 130 -2.74 -5.72 -16.49
N ALA A 131 -2.32 -5.21 -17.65
CA ALA A 131 -0.97 -4.73 -17.92
C ALA A 131 -0.98 -3.64 -19.02
N GLY A 132 0.18 -2.99 -19.19
CA GLY A 132 0.38 -1.93 -20.17
C GLY A 132 0.10 -0.54 -19.62
N ALA A 133 0.27 0.47 -20.48
CA ALA A 133 0.15 1.88 -20.11
C ALA A 133 -1.17 2.18 -19.39
N GLY A 134 -1.08 2.89 -18.27
CA GLY A 134 -2.24 3.30 -17.47
C GLY A 134 -2.86 2.22 -16.59
N SER A 135 -2.33 1.00 -16.58
CA SER A 135 -2.78 -0.10 -15.71
C SER A 135 -2.21 0.02 -14.29
N LEU A 136 -2.85 -0.67 -13.32
CA LEU A 136 -2.32 -0.79 -11.95
C LEU A 136 -0.96 -1.47 -11.90
N ARG A 137 -0.72 -2.47 -12.76
CA ARG A 137 0.56 -3.17 -12.82
C ARG A 137 1.68 -2.23 -13.28
N GLN A 138 1.40 -1.36 -14.25
CA GLN A 138 2.35 -0.34 -14.69
C GLN A 138 2.60 0.69 -13.57
N ALA A 139 1.55 1.18 -12.90
CA ALA A 139 1.71 2.10 -11.78
C ALA A 139 2.60 1.52 -10.66
N ILE A 140 2.42 0.24 -10.30
CA ILE A 140 3.30 -0.44 -9.33
C ILE A 140 4.75 -0.51 -9.84
N ALA A 141 4.97 -0.82 -11.11
CA ALA A 141 6.30 -0.94 -11.70
C ALA A 141 7.04 0.41 -11.75
N ASP A 142 6.31 1.49 -12.07
CA ASP A 142 6.84 2.86 -12.16
C ASP A 142 7.12 3.48 -10.80
N ALA A 143 6.63 2.87 -9.72
CA ALA A 143 6.82 3.41 -8.38
C ALA A 143 8.31 3.37 -7.98
N PRO A 144 8.79 4.42 -7.30
CA PRO A 144 10.19 4.52 -6.91
C PRO A 144 10.60 3.34 -6.04
N VAL A 145 11.82 2.86 -6.25
CA VAL A 145 12.41 1.77 -5.46
C VAL A 145 12.46 2.13 -3.97
N ALA A 146 12.24 1.13 -3.10
CA ALA A 146 12.35 1.31 -1.65
C ALA A 146 13.73 1.89 -1.27
N PRO A 147 13.83 2.76 -0.23
CA PRO A 147 12.84 2.97 0.83
C PRO A 147 11.75 4.00 0.52
N ALA A 148 11.78 4.65 -0.64
CA ALA A 148 10.77 5.60 -1.09
C ALA A 148 9.35 5.03 -0.99
N VAL A 149 8.37 5.89 -0.65
CA VAL A 149 6.95 5.55 -0.66
C VAL A 149 6.26 6.35 -1.76
N SER A 150 5.33 5.73 -2.49
CA SER A 150 4.52 6.38 -3.51
C SER A 150 3.04 6.11 -3.31
N ASP A 151 2.23 7.11 -3.61
CA ASP A 151 0.78 7.02 -3.62
C ASP A 151 0.29 6.62 -5.03
N ILE A 152 -0.55 5.58 -5.09
CA ILE A 152 -1.26 5.17 -6.30
C ILE A 152 -2.75 5.50 -6.13
N TRP A 153 -3.27 6.27 -7.06
CA TRP A 153 -4.68 6.66 -7.16
C TRP A 153 -5.32 6.02 -8.39
N PHE A 154 -6.64 6.06 -8.45
CA PHE A 154 -7.41 5.64 -9.62
C PHE A 154 -8.16 6.84 -10.17
N ASP A 155 -8.21 6.95 -11.50
CA ASP A 155 -9.00 7.97 -12.17
C ASP A 155 -10.47 7.86 -11.71
N PRO A 156 -11.10 8.94 -11.21
CA PRO A 156 -12.50 8.94 -10.87
C PRO A 156 -13.42 8.48 -12.02
N LEU A 157 -13.04 8.72 -13.27
CA LEU A 157 -13.75 8.28 -14.47
C LEU A 157 -13.69 6.77 -14.68
N LEU A 158 -12.68 6.08 -14.12
CA LEU A 158 -12.61 4.62 -14.17
C LEU A 158 -13.76 3.96 -13.41
N THR A 159 -14.29 4.65 -12.41
CA THR A 159 -15.20 4.03 -11.44
C THR A 159 -16.58 4.65 -11.38
N VAL A 160 -16.97 5.54 -12.30
CA VAL A 160 -18.33 6.12 -12.35
C VAL A 160 -19.42 5.04 -12.21
N ALA A 161 -19.16 3.84 -12.72
CA ALA A 161 -19.83 2.59 -12.35
C ALA A 161 -18.81 1.58 -11.77
N PRO A 162 -19.26 0.53 -11.05
CA PRO A 162 -18.37 -0.52 -10.56
C PRO A 162 -17.52 -1.13 -11.67
N ALA A 163 -16.21 -1.18 -11.46
CA ALA A 163 -15.23 -1.65 -12.44
C ALA A 163 -14.41 -2.83 -11.88
N THR A 164 -13.88 -3.66 -12.78
CA THR A 164 -13.06 -4.83 -12.41
C THR A 164 -11.76 -4.87 -13.21
N ILE A 165 -10.63 -4.89 -12.52
CA ILE A 165 -9.32 -5.28 -13.06
C ILE A 165 -9.23 -6.81 -12.95
N THR A 166 -9.29 -7.50 -14.09
CA THR A 166 -9.17 -8.96 -14.14
C THR A 166 -7.74 -9.34 -14.47
N LEU A 167 -7.06 -10.03 -13.55
CA LEU A 167 -5.66 -10.43 -13.73
C LEU A 167 -5.57 -11.65 -14.66
N THR A 168 -4.72 -11.55 -15.67
CA THR A 168 -4.47 -12.61 -16.68
C THR A 168 -3.00 -12.99 -16.78
N SER A 169 -2.11 -12.12 -16.32
CA SER A 169 -0.65 -12.26 -16.35
C SER A 169 -0.10 -12.68 -14.98
N GLY A 170 -0.95 -13.29 -14.14
CA GLY A 170 -0.64 -13.65 -12.76
C GLY A 170 -0.86 -12.52 -11.76
N GLN A 171 -0.42 -12.75 -10.52
CA GLN A 171 -0.61 -11.84 -9.38
C GLN A 171 0.02 -10.45 -9.60
N LEU A 172 -0.45 -9.46 -8.84
CA LEU A 172 0.28 -8.19 -8.68
C LEU A 172 1.41 -8.40 -7.66
N SER A 173 2.67 -8.31 -8.11
CA SER A 173 3.84 -8.36 -7.23
C SER A 173 4.20 -6.95 -6.77
N ILE A 174 4.15 -6.71 -5.45
CA ILE A 174 4.52 -5.42 -4.85
C ILE A 174 5.89 -5.55 -4.17
N ASP A 175 6.89 -5.01 -4.83
CA ASP A 175 8.28 -4.95 -4.38
C ASP A 175 8.73 -3.51 -4.09
N ARG A 176 7.78 -2.58 -3.94
CA ARG A 176 7.94 -1.15 -3.60
C ARG A 176 7.18 -0.82 -2.32
N ASN A 177 7.45 0.33 -1.70
CA ASN A 177 6.57 0.83 -0.64
C ASN A 177 5.47 1.68 -1.27
N LEU A 178 4.21 1.34 -1.01
CA LEU A 178 3.07 1.92 -1.71
C LEU A 178 1.94 2.28 -0.75
N ALA A 179 1.20 3.32 -1.07
CA ALA A 179 -0.13 3.55 -0.55
C ALA A 179 -1.12 3.52 -1.73
N ILE A 180 -1.93 2.47 -1.82
CA ILE A 180 -2.88 2.25 -2.91
C ILE A 180 -4.27 2.68 -2.43
N HIS A 181 -4.76 3.78 -3.01
CA HIS A 181 -6.01 4.41 -2.61
C HIS A 181 -7.12 4.08 -3.59
N GLY A 182 -7.87 3.02 -3.29
CA GLY A 182 -9.03 2.64 -4.08
C GLY A 182 -10.20 3.62 -3.94
N PRO A 183 -11.06 3.75 -4.97
CA PRO A 183 -12.20 4.66 -4.97
C PRO A 183 -13.39 4.18 -4.10
N GLY A 184 -13.23 3.05 -3.40
CA GLY A 184 -14.22 2.42 -2.54
C GLY A 184 -14.41 0.95 -2.89
N ALA A 185 -14.52 0.06 -1.89
CA ALA A 185 -14.56 -1.39 -2.12
C ALA A 185 -15.73 -1.83 -3.03
N GLN A 186 -16.83 -1.08 -3.06
CA GLN A 186 -17.97 -1.35 -3.95
C GLN A 186 -17.78 -0.83 -5.39
N ARG A 187 -16.70 -0.08 -5.65
CA ARG A 187 -16.45 0.65 -6.90
C ARG A 187 -15.35 0.02 -7.74
N LEU A 188 -14.32 -0.56 -7.11
CA LEU A 188 -13.23 -1.21 -7.83
C LEU A 188 -12.90 -2.58 -7.25
N THR A 189 -12.98 -3.57 -8.12
CA THR A 189 -12.60 -4.95 -7.85
C THR A 189 -11.30 -5.29 -8.58
N ILE A 190 -10.41 -6.01 -7.91
CA ILE A 190 -9.26 -6.68 -8.51
C ILE A 190 -9.52 -8.18 -8.37
N SER A 191 -9.69 -8.86 -9.50
CA SER A 191 -9.96 -10.29 -9.55
C SER A 191 -8.71 -11.06 -9.97
N GLY A 192 -8.33 -12.07 -9.19
CA GLY A 192 -7.29 -13.04 -9.55
C GLY A 192 -7.72 -14.02 -10.66
N ASN A 193 -8.97 -13.88 -11.14
CA ASN A 193 -9.59 -14.67 -12.21
C ASN A 193 -9.56 -16.19 -11.97
N ARG A 194 -9.43 -16.61 -10.71
CA ARG A 194 -9.19 -18.00 -10.28
C ARG A 194 -7.93 -18.63 -10.90
N GLN A 195 -7.08 -17.83 -11.54
CA GLN A 195 -5.84 -18.26 -12.19
C GLN A 195 -4.63 -17.98 -11.31
N SER A 196 -4.67 -16.95 -10.47
CA SER A 196 -3.55 -16.58 -9.59
C SER A 196 -4.04 -16.04 -8.24
N ARG A 197 -3.12 -15.90 -7.29
CA ARG A 197 -3.28 -14.99 -6.14
C ARG A 197 -3.53 -13.56 -6.67
N VAL A 198 -4.30 -12.74 -5.96
CA VAL A 198 -4.54 -11.36 -6.43
C VAL A 198 -3.28 -10.50 -6.27
N MET A 199 -2.65 -10.55 -5.11
CA MET A 199 -1.50 -9.71 -4.78
C MET A 199 -0.48 -10.43 -3.87
N ALA A 200 0.81 -10.20 -4.04
CA ALA A 200 1.80 -10.49 -3.00
C ALA A 200 2.66 -9.26 -2.71
N VAL A 201 2.83 -8.99 -1.42
CA VAL A 201 3.76 -7.97 -0.92
C VAL A 201 5.04 -8.66 -0.49
N GLN A 202 6.14 -8.28 -1.14
CA GLN A 202 7.48 -8.84 -0.89
C GLN A 202 8.01 -8.40 0.48
N ALA A 203 9.02 -9.13 0.96
CA ALA A 203 9.65 -8.86 2.26
C ALA A 203 10.16 -7.41 2.38
N ASN A 204 10.15 -6.89 3.61
CA ASN A 204 10.66 -5.56 3.93
C ASN A 204 9.99 -4.42 3.15
N ARG A 205 8.70 -4.56 2.84
CA ARG A 205 7.87 -3.50 2.25
C ARG A 205 6.84 -2.94 3.22
N ARG A 206 6.43 -1.70 2.98
CA ARG A 206 5.29 -1.05 3.65
C ARG A 206 4.22 -0.77 2.60
N VAL A 207 3.05 -1.39 2.77
CA VAL A 207 1.96 -1.26 1.82
C VAL A 207 0.67 -0.87 2.54
N GLY A 208 0.15 0.30 2.21
CA GLY A 208 -1.20 0.73 2.55
C GLY A 208 -2.17 0.36 1.43
N ILE A 209 -3.32 -0.19 1.77
CA ILE A 209 -4.38 -0.51 0.82
C ILE A 209 -5.69 0.02 1.38
N SER A 210 -6.41 0.82 0.61
CA SER A 210 -7.72 1.29 1.02
C SER A 210 -8.75 1.16 -0.10
N GLY A 211 -10.02 0.95 0.25
CA GLY A 211 -11.13 1.14 -0.69
C GLY A 211 -11.10 0.24 -1.93
N LEU A 212 -10.57 -0.99 -1.84
CA LEU A 212 -10.55 -1.96 -2.94
C LEU A 212 -11.29 -3.25 -2.56
N THR A 213 -11.75 -4.00 -3.56
CA THR A 213 -12.16 -5.40 -3.41
C THR A 213 -11.10 -6.32 -4.02
N LEU A 214 -10.62 -7.31 -3.27
CA LEU A 214 -9.74 -8.38 -3.76
C LEU A 214 -10.54 -9.68 -3.81
N THR A 215 -10.67 -10.30 -4.98
CA THR A 215 -11.55 -11.46 -5.16
C THR A 215 -11.01 -12.54 -6.07
N GLU A 216 -11.58 -13.73 -5.96
CA GLU A 216 -11.37 -14.86 -6.85
C GLU A 216 -9.90 -15.23 -7.07
N GLY A 217 -9.03 -14.96 -6.10
CA GLY A 217 -7.65 -15.42 -6.13
C GLY A 217 -7.51 -16.85 -5.60
N ASN A 218 -6.49 -17.57 -6.09
CA ASN A 218 -6.33 -19.01 -5.84
C ASN A 218 -5.05 -19.42 -5.07
N GLY A 219 -4.22 -18.45 -4.69
CA GLY A 219 -2.96 -18.71 -3.98
C GLY A 219 -1.82 -19.19 -4.88
N VAL A 220 -2.02 -19.32 -6.20
CA VAL A 220 -0.95 -19.66 -7.15
C VAL A 220 -0.16 -18.41 -7.50
N GLY A 221 1.16 -18.46 -7.31
CA GLY A 221 2.08 -17.36 -7.61
C GLY A 221 3.33 -17.40 -6.74
N GLU A 222 4.27 -16.47 -6.99
CA GLU A 222 5.51 -16.35 -6.22
C GLU A 222 5.57 -15.02 -5.46
N PRO A 223 6.20 -14.98 -4.27
CA PRO A 223 6.77 -16.11 -3.54
C PRO A 223 5.67 -17.00 -2.95
N ASN A 224 6.03 -18.22 -2.52
CA ASN A 224 5.19 -19.12 -1.71
C ASN A 224 3.84 -19.48 -2.37
N SER A 225 3.91 -20.17 -3.50
CA SER A 225 2.71 -20.74 -4.13
C SER A 225 1.94 -21.64 -3.13
N GLY A 226 0.62 -21.50 -3.09
CA GLY A 226 -0.27 -22.13 -2.12
C GLY A 226 -0.62 -21.27 -0.89
N GLU A 227 -0.23 -20.00 -0.82
CA GLU A 227 -0.47 -19.16 0.38
C GLU A 227 -1.20 -17.83 0.08
N GLY A 228 -2.36 -17.54 0.67
CA GLY A 228 -2.99 -16.21 0.52
C GLY A 228 -3.74 -16.07 -0.80
N GLY A 229 -4.98 -16.56 -0.89
CA GLY A 229 -5.75 -16.50 -2.13
C GLY A 229 -5.95 -15.06 -2.61
N GLY A 230 -6.40 -14.18 -1.73
CA GLY A 230 -6.49 -12.74 -1.99
C GLY A 230 -5.11 -12.08 -1.94
N ALA A 231 -4.44 -12.14 -0.79
CA ALA A 231 -3.12 -11.53 -0.63
C ALA A 231 -2.13 -12.38 0.17
N LEU A 232 -0.85 -12.27 -0.19
CA LEU A 232 0.28 -12.76 0.60
C LEU A 232 1.07 -11.59 1.17
N ASN A 233 1.30 -11.61 2.47
CA ASN A 233 2.28 -10.76 3.15
C ASN A 233 3.53 -11.61 3.47
N ALA A 234 4.57 -11.50 2.64
CA ALA A 234 5.80 -12.29 2.75
C ALA A 234 6.85 -11.57 3.59
N GLU A 235 6.58 -11.35 4.90
CA GLU A 235 7.49 -10.62 5.82
C GLU A 235 7.50 -9.09 5.60
N ALA A 236 6.35 -8.54 5.25
CA ALA A 236 6.14 -7.10 5.07
C ALA A 236 5.19 -6.52 6.13
N ARG A 237 4.92 -5.21 6.00
CA ARG A 237 3.95 -4.48 6.82
C ARG A 237 2.80 -4.02 5.94
N ILE A 238 1.64 -4.65 6.08
CA ILE A 238 0.41 -4.29 5.35
C ILE A 238 -0.57 -3.59 6.29
N SER A 239 -1.11 -2.46 5.85
CA SER A 239 -2.26 -1.80 6.48
C SER A 239 -3.41 -1.73 5.47
N ALA A 240 -4.47 -2.53 5.68
CA ALA A 240 -5.65 -2.54 4.84
C ALA A 240 -6.83 -1.87 5.55
N SER A 241 -7.51 -0.93 4.89
CA SER A 241 -8.64 -0.20 5.46
C SER A 241 -9.82 -0.05 4.50
N SER A 242 -11.04 -0.27 4.97
CA SER A 242 -12.24 -0.13 4.13
C SER A 242 -12.16 -1.00 2.85
N THR A 243 -11.51 -2.16 2.96
CA THR A 243 -11.25 -3.10 1.86
C THR A 243 -12.18 -4.30 2.00
N ALA A 244 -12.52 -4.96 0.89
CA ALA A 244 -13.19 -6.26 0.92
C ALA A 244 -12.26 -7.34 0.33
N VAL A 245 -12.16 -8.50 0.98
CA VAL A 245 -11.40 -9.66 0.51
C VAL A 245 -12.36 -10.84 0.46
N LEU A 246 -12.79 -11.20 -0.75
CA LEU A 246 -13.99 -11.99 -0.97
C LEU A 246 -13.72 -13.21 -1.85
N ARG A 247 -14.34 -14.36 -1.56
CA ARG A 247 -14.40 -15.51 -2.48
C ARG A 247 -13.04 -16.00 -3.01
N ASN A 248 -11.98 -15.82 -2.23
CA ASN A 248 -10.66 -16.34 -2.55
C ASN A 248 -10.53 -17.78 -2.03
N HIS A 249 -9.83 -18.65 -2.75
CA HIS A 249 -9.82 -20.08 -2.46
C HIS A 249 -8.42 -20.69 -2.64
N VAL A 250 -7.86 -21.24 -1.57
CA VAL A 250 -6.59 -21.98 -1.59
C VAL A 250 -6.86 -23.45 -1.32
N VAL A 251 -6.53 -24.35 -2.25
CA VAL A 251 -6.93 -25.77 -2.13
C VAL A 251 -6.25 -26.50 -0.97
N ALA A 252 -4.92 -26.36 -0.84
CA ALA A 252 -4.11 -27.19 0.07
C ALA A 252 -3.11 -26.38 0.92
N GLY A 253 -3.44 -25.13 1.23
CA GLY A 253 -2.53 -24.23 1.93
C GLY A 253 -3.22 -23.24 2.85
N PHE A 254 -2.54 -22.12 3.09
CA PHE A 254 -2.84 -21.21 4.18
C PHE A 254 -3.47 -19.91 3.69
N GLY A 255 -4.44 -19.37 4.43
CA GLY A 255 -4.93 -18.02 4.18
C GLY A 255 -5.80 -17.94 2.93
N GLY A 256 -7.08 -18.29 3.03
CA GLY A 256 -7.98 -18.21 1.87
C GLY A 256 -8.07 -16.77 1.37
N ALA A 257 -8.30 -15.83 2.28
CA ALA A 257 -8.27 -14.41 1.99
C ALA A 257 -6.83 -13.86 2.05
N ILE A 258 -6.18 -13.89 3.21
CA ILE A 258 -4.83 -13.37 3.39
C ILE A 258 -3.94 -14.37 4.15
N ARG A 259 -2.72 -14.56 3.67
CA ARG A 259 -1.64 -15.13 4.45
C ARG A 259 -0.75 -14.03 5.00
N ASN A 260 -0.61 -13.95 6.32
CA ASN A 260 0.35 -13.10 7.02
C ASN A 260 1.54 -13.96 7.51
N ARG A 261 2.64 -14.02 6.75
CA ARG A 261 3.80 -14.90 7.03
C ARG A 261 4.48 -14.59 8.36
N ASP A 262 5.48 -15.40 8.69
CA ASP A 262 6.25 -15.27 9.91
C ASP A 262 6.86 -13.86 10.01
N ASP A 263 6.91 -13.32 11.23
CA ASP A 263 7.39 -11.95 11.56
C ASP A 263 6.73 -10.79 10.78
N ALA A 264 5.71 -11.07 9.97
CA ALA A 264 5.00 -10.10 9.17
C ALA A 264 3.93 -9.36 9.99
N MET A 265 3.64 -8.11 9.64
CA MET A 265 2.61 -7.31 10.31
C MET A 265 1.44 -7.03 9.37
N LEU A 266 0.24 -7.38 9.81
CA LEU A 266 -1.01 -7.09 9.12
C LEU A 266 -1.95 -6.31 10.04
N VAL A 267 -2.33 -5.11 9.61
CA VAL A 267 -3.36 -4.30 10.26
C VAL A 267 -4.56 -4.21 9.32
N VAL A 268 -5.73 -4.66 9.77
CA VAL A 268 -6.99 -4.61 9.01
C VAL A 268 -8.03 -3.80 9.77
N ARG A 269 -8.57 -2.77 9.12
CA ARG A 269 -9.53 -1.84 9.74
C ARG A 269 -10.76 -1.65 8.88
N ASN A 270 -11.95 -1.77 9.47
CA ASN A 270 -13.21 -1.53 8.75
C ASN A 270 -13.33 -2.33 7.44
N SER A 271 -12.73 -3.53 7.41
CA SER A 271 -12.64 -4.35 6.21
C SER A 271 -13.55 -5.56 6.30
N THR A 272 -13.91 -6.16 5.15
CA THR A 272 -14.76 -7.35 5.09
C THR A 272 -14.00 -8.53 4.50
N PHE A 273 -14.02 -9.66 5.19
CA PHE A 273 -13.45 -10.94 4.75
C PHE A 273 -14.57 -11.95 4.63
N MET A 274 -14.99 -12.28 3.42
CA MET A 274 -16.19 -13.10 3.24
C MET A 274 -16.07 -14.20 2.18
N ASN A 275 -16.61 -15.38 2.49
CA ASN A 275 -16.68 -16.53 1.59
C ASN A 275 -15.30 -17.00 1.08
N ASN A 276 -14.24 -16.77 1.86
CA ASN A 276 -12.91 -17.25 1.52
C ASN A 276 -12.72 -18.68 2.02
N GLN A 277 -11.89 -19.46 1.34
CA GLN A 277 -11.70 -20.88 1.61
C GLN A 277 -10.22 -21.24 1.59
N ALA A 278 -9.77 -22.04 2.55
CA ALA A 278 -8.42 -22.59 2.56
C ALA A 278 -8.38 -23.93 3.30
N ALA A 279 -7.28 -24.67 3.22
CA ALA A 279 -7.07 -25.78 4.16
C ALA A 279 -7.00 -25.24 5.60
N ASP A 280 -6.15 -24.23 5.82
CA ASP A 280 -5.93 -23.60 7.12
C ASP A 280 -6.09 -22.08 7.07
N GLY A 281 -6.91 -21.52 7.96
CA GLY A 281 -7.10 -20.08 8.10
C GLY A 281 -7.78 -19.45 6.88
N ALA A 282 -8.99 -19.90 6.57
CA ALA A 282 -9.76 -19.48 5.40
C ALA A 282 -9.95 -17.96 5.27
N GLY A 283 -10.14 -17.24 6.38
CA GLY A 283 -10.10 -15.78 6.39
C GLY A 283 -8.65 -15.30 6.33
N ILE A 284 -8.00 -15.26 7.50
CA ILE A 284 -6.59 -14.87 7.62
C ILE A 284 -5.83 -16.00 8.32
N SER A 285 -4.68 -16.37 7.77
CA SER A 285 -3.71 -17.27 8.42
C SER A 285 -2.45 -16.51 8.80
N SER A 286 -2.03 -16.61 10.07
CA SER A 286 -0.91 -15.87 10.64
C SER A 286 0.25 -16.78 11.01
N GLY A 287 1.47 -16.37 10.66
CA GLY A 287 2.71 -17.10 10.89
C GLY A 287 3.26 -16.92 12.31
N VAL A 288 4.37 -17.61 12.59
CA VAL A 288 5.10 -17.49 13.85
C VAL A 288 5.70 -16.09 13.96
N GLY A 289 5.63 -15.45 15.15
CA GLY A 289 6.17 -14.10 15.36
C GLY A 289 5.40 -12.98 14.65
N SER A 290 4.41 -13.31 13.81
CA SER A 290 3.62 -12.34 13.07
C SER A 290 2.67 -11.55 13.97
N ILE A 291 2.34 -10.33 13.55
CA ILE A 291 1.40 -9.45 14.25
C ILE A 291 0.16 -9.25 13.38
N LEU A 292 -1.02 -9.54 13.94
CA LEU A 292 -2.31 -9.27 13.32
C LEU A 292 -3.15 -8.34 14.20
N VAL A 293 -3.54 -7.19 13.66
CA VAL A 293 -4.47 -6.27 14.32
C VAL A 293 -5.74 -6.15 13.48
N ALA A 294 -6.88 -6.59 14.01
CA ALA A 294 -8.17 -6.52 13.31
C ALA A 294 -9.19 -5.66 14.08
N ALA A 295 -9.51 -4.47 13.57
CA ALA A 295 -10.47 -3.57 14.21
C ALA A 295 -11.64 -3.22 13.28
N GLY A 296 -12.87 -3.22 13.79
CA GLY A 296 -14.05 -2.84 13.02
C GLY A 296 -14.29 -3.68 11.76
N SER A 297 -13.64 -4.84 11.64
CA SER A 297 -13.68 -5.68 10.44
C SER A 297 -14.68 -6.83 10.60
N THR A 298 -15.27 -7.28 9.49
CA THR A 298 -16.24 -8.37 9.44
C THR A 298 -15.62 -9.61 8.82
N PHE A 299 -15.78 -10.78 9.46
CA PHE A 299 -15.37 -12.08 8.95
C PHE A 299 -16.60 -12.99 8.86
N SER A 300 -17.04 -13.38 7.66
CA SER A 300 -18.29 -14.15 7.49
C SER A 300 -18.20 -15.20 6.38
N GLY A 301 -18.75 -16.39 6.59
CA GLY A 301 -18.80 -17.45 5.57
C GLY A 301 -17.44 -17.99 5.11
N ASN A 302 -16.36 -17.76 5.87
CA ASN A 302 -15.04 -18.29 5.52
C ASN A 302 -14.92 -19.75 5.98
N LEU A 303 -14.47 -20.65 5.09
CA LEU A 303 -14.48 -22.10 5.30
C LEU A 303 -13.07 -22.72 5.27
N SER A 304 -12.65 -23.33 6.39
CA SER A 304 -11.43 -24.14 6.46
C SER A 304 -11.72 -25.59 6.05
N LEU A 305 -10.87 -26.19 5.22
CA LEU A 305 -11.06 -27.52 4.63
C LEU A 305 -10.15 -28.61 5.24
N SER A 306 -9.27 -28.26 6.18
CA SER A 306 -8.40 -29.25 6.85
C SER A 306 -9.23 -30.24 7.68
N PHE A 307 -9.25 -31.50 7.23
CA PHE A 307 -9.76 -32.64 7.99
C PHE A 307 -8.74 -33.02 9.08
N ALA A 308 -8.98 -32.63 10.33
CA ALA A 308 -8.32 -33.25 11.48
C ALA A 308 -9.20 -34.37 12.03
N THR A 309 -8.72 -35.59 11.78
CA THR A 309 -8.90 -36.83 12.52
C THR A 309 -9.01 -36.67 14.05
N LEU A 310 -9.66 -37.65 14.69
CA LEU A 310 -9.74 -37.84 16.14
C LEU A 310 -8.43 -37.52 16.87
N GLY A 311 -8.36 -36.38 17.59
CA GLY A 311 -7.24 -36.08 18.49
C GLY A 311 -7.05 -34.58 18.79
N PHE A 312 -7.70 -34.09 19.85
CA PHE A 312 -7.31 -32.97 20.74
C PHE A 312 -6.02 -32.19 20.32
N ARG A 313 -6.01 -30.86 20.06
CA ARG A 313 -6.49 -29.74 20.90
C ARG A 313 -6.50 -28.37 20.15
N PRO A 314 -7.15 -27.33 20.73
CA PRO A 314 -7.95 -26.30 20.04
C PRO A 314 -7.49 -24.84 20.26
N LEU A 315 -8.07 -23.86 19.53
CA LEU A 315 -8.54 -22.57 20.09
C LEU A 315 -9.50 -21.87 19.12
N ALA A 316 -10.81 -21.93 19.39
CA ALA A 316 -11.83 -21.13 18.71
C ALA A 316 -12.15 -19.90 19.57
N VAL A 317 -11.84 -18.68 19.11
CA VAL A 317 -12.26 -17.44 19.78
C VAL A 317 -13.61 -17.01 19.22
N ARG A 318 -14.65 -17.08 20.06
CA ARG A 318 -15.96 -16.46 19.80
C ARG A 318 -15.80 -14.94 19.81
N SER A 319 -16.29 -14.24 18.79
CA SER A 319 -16.78 -12.87 18.99
C SER A 319 -18.20 -12.76 18.43
N THR A 320 -19.12 -12.51 19.34
CA THR A 320 -20.46 -12.00 19.04
C THR A 320 -20.33 -10.61 18.43
N ALA A 321 -21.16 -10.29 17.44
CA ALA A 321 -21.27 -8.96 16.86
C ALA A 321 -21.31 -7.88 17.95
N ALA A 322 -20.22 -7.12 18.08
CA ALA A 322 -20.16 -5.93 18.90
C ALA A 322 -19.24 -4.93 18.21
N ARG A 323 -19.71 -3.68 18.11
CA ARG A 323 -18.96 -2.51 17.62
C ARG A 323 -17.78 -2.17 18.55
N SER A 324 -16.82 -3.07 18.75
CA SER A 324 -15.63 -2.81 19.56
C SER A 324 -14.38 -3.50 19.00
N PRO A 325 -13.20 -2.86 19.11
CA PRO A 325 -11.97 -3.34 18.47
C PRO A 325 -11.48 -4.65 19.10
N VAL A 326 -11.18 -5.65 18.26
CA VAL A 326 -10.52 -6.89 18.68
C VAL A 326 -9.01 -6.68 18.57
N THR A 327 -8.35 -6.40 19.69
CA THR A 327 -6.88 -6.43 19.76
C THR A 327 -6.45 -7.87 20.04
N VAL A 328 -5.98 -8.60 19.01
CA VAL A 328 -5.30 -9.89 19.21
C VAL A 328 -3.80 -9.63 19.23
N ALA A 329 -3.20 -9.60 20.42
CA ALA A 329 -1.75 -9.64 20.57
C ALA A 329 -1.38 -11.03 21.12
N THR A 330 -0.85 -11.94 20.29
CA THR A 330 -0.35 -13.22 20.80
C THR A 330 0.90 -13.72 20.06
N SER A 331 1.88 -14.16 20.83
CA SER A 331 3.19 -14.71 20.45
C SER A 331 3.19 -16.20 20.06
N ARG A 332 2.07 -16.74 19.54
CA ARG A 332 1.94 -18.13 19.04
C ARG A 332 0.93 -18.19 17.88
N PRO A 333 1.05 -19.15 16.93
CA PRO A 333 0.23 -19.18 15.71
C PRO A 333 -1.26 -19.26 16.07
N ALA A 334 -2.02 -18.25 15.66
CA ALA A 334 -3.46 -18.16 15.89
C ALA A 334 -4.19 -18.04 14.54
N SER A 335 -5.18 -18.90 14.31
CA SER A 335 -6.10 -18.85 13.18
C SER A 335 -7.38 -18.11 13.59
N VAL A 336 -7.91 -17.26 12.71
CA VAL A 336 -9.17 -16.52 12.94
C VAL A 336 -10.28 -17.12 12.07
N ALA A 337 -11.24 -17.82 12.68
CA ALA A 337 -12.44 -18.35 12.02
C ALA A 337 -13.69 -18.17 12.90
N VAL A 338 -14.82 -17.77 12.29
CA VAL A 338 -16.14 -17.61 12.94
C VAL A 338 -17.13 -18.57 12.24
N ALA A 339 -17.87 -19.37 13.02
CA ALA A 339 -18.92 -20.27 12.52
C ALA A 339 -20.31 -19.61 12.59
N SER A 340 -21.16 -19.84 11.60
CA SER A 340 -22.57 -19.42 11.58
C SER A 340 -23.46 -20.50 12.22
N GLU A 341 -24.32 -20.14 13.18
CA GLU A 341 -25.40 -21.02 13.61
C GLU A 341 -26.49 -21.10 12.53
N SER A 342 -26.72 -22.33 12.04
CA SER A 342 -27.94 -22.72 11.35
C SER A 342 -29.10 -22.77 12.35
N GLN A 343 -30.29 -22.34 11.92
CA GLN A 343 -31.53 -22.30 12.69
C GLN A 343 -31.76 -23.63 13.45
N CYS A 344 -31.78 -23.59 14.78
CA CYS A 344 -32.30 -24.70 15.60
C CYS A 344 -33.63 -24.29 16.23
N ALA A 345 -34.63 -25.11 15.96
CA ALA A 345 -36.04 -24.89 16.26
C ALA A 345 -36.33 -24.63 17.76
N THR A 346 -37.32 -23.80 18.00
CA THR A 346 -37.98 -23.56 19.28
C THR A 346 -38.57 -24.86 19.86
N ALA A 347 -37.88 -25.49 20.80
CA ALA A 347 -38.48 -26.46 21.70
C ALA A 347 -38.94 -25.75 22.98
N SER A 348 -40.25 -25.45 23.06
CA SER A 348 -40.89 -24.91 24.25
C SER A 348 -40.99 -26.00 25.33
N LEU A 349 -40.31 -25.83 26.46
CA LEU A 349 -40.44 -26.69 27.63
C LEU A 349 -41.83 -26.52 28.28
N ARG A 350 -42.73 -27.48 28.05
CA ARG A 350 -44.00 -27.61 28.79
C ARG A 350 -43.70 -28.06 30.23
N ARG A 351 -43.97 -27.21 31.22
CA ARG A 351 -44.02 -27.60 32.65
C ARG A 351 -45.18 -28.58 32.87
N MET A 352 -44.91 -29.71 33.52
CA MET A 352 -45.96 -30.55 34.11
C MET A 352 -46.44 -29.95 35.45
N PRO A 353 -47.73 -30.07 35.81
CA PRO A 353 -48.27 -29.53 37.04
C PRO A 353 -48.02 -30.46 38.24
N THR A 354 -47.74 -29.85 39.39
CA THR A 354 -47.66 -30.48 40.72
C THR A 354 -49.05 -30.84 41.22
N SER A 355 -49.24 -32.09 41.65
CA SER A 355 -50.46 -32.58 42.29
C SER A 355 -50.61 -32.03 43.72
N THR A 356 -51.76 -31.44 44.01
CA THR A 356 -52.21 -31.11 45.37
C THR A 356 -52.94 -32.30 45.99
N SER A 357 -52.46 -32.69 47.17
CA SER A 357 -53.11 -33.61 48.11
C SER A 357 -54.49 -33.07 48.55
N THR A 358 -55.51 -33.93 48.51
CA THR A 358 -56.69 -33.82 49.36
C THR A 358 -56.94 -35.18 49.98
N ALA A 359 -56.98 -35.24 51.31
CA ALA A 359 -57.59 -36.31 52.05
C ALA A 359 -58.41 -35.66 53.17
N ALA A 360 -59.70 -35.99 53.17
CA ALA A 360 -60.48 -36.15 54.38
C ALA A 360 -60.07 -37.48 55.05
#